data_AF-A0A920M5B0-F1
#
_entry.id   AF-A0A920M5B0-F1
#
_cell.length_a   1.000
_cell.length_b   1.000
_cell.length_c   1.000
_cell.angle_alpha   90.00
_cell.angle_beta   90.00
_cell.angle_gamma   90.00
#
_symmetry.space_group_name_H-M   'P 1'
#
loop_
_entity.id
_entity.type
_entity.pdbx_description
1 polymer ?
#
loop_
_entity_poly.entity_id
_entity_poly.type
_entity_poly.pdbx_seq_one_letter_code
_entity_poly.pdbx_strand_id
1 'polypeptide(L)' 'MILLHNFKTSTSIPTTASETVTTRWQFREMFEKRAVSICMFDISWVGGMSEAKKGSSMANHIIYL' A
#
# COMPACT_ATOMS: atom_id res chain seq x y z
N MET A 1 2.61 2.56 -10.56
CA MET A 1 3.39 2.63 -9.30
C MET A 1 4.71 3.39 -9.38
N ILE A 2 5.46 3.38 -10.49
CA ILE A 2 6.77 4.07 -10.59
C ILE A 2 6.67 5.59 -10.32
N LEU A 3 5.67 6.27 -10.89
CA LEU A 3 5.46 7.70 -10.65
C LEU A 3 5.19 8.03 -9.17
N LEU A 4 4.43 7.17 -8.49
CA LEU A 4 4.13 7.32 -7.07
C LEU A 4 5.39 7.13 -6.21
N HIS A 5 6.24 6.17 -6.57
CA HIS A 5 7.55 6.00 -5.94
C HIS A 5 8.42 7.25 -6.11
N ASN A 6 8.54 7.76 -7.34
CA ASN A 6 9.34 8.96 -7.61
C ASN A 6 8.84 10.17 -6.80
N PHE A 7 7.51 10.36 -6.74
CA PHE A 7 6.90 11.39 -5.91
C PHE A 7 7.29 11.22 -4.44
N LYS A 8 7.08 10.02 -3.86
CA LYS A 8 7.47 9.73 -2.47
C LYS A 8 8.95 10.04 -2.21
N THR A 9 9.85 9.68 -3.11
CA THR A 9 11.30 9.91 -2.93
C THR A 9 11.73 11.36 -3.13
N SER A 10 10.89 12.19 -3.76
CA SER A 10 11.19 13.61 -4.01
C SER A 10 10.94 14.51 -2.80
N THR A 11 10.35 13.99 -1.71
CA THR A 11 9.97 14.74 -0.52
C THR A 11 10.25 13.95 0.76
N SER A 12 10.46 14.66 1.87
CA SER A 12 10.51 14.06 3.21
C SER A 12 9.12 13.84 3.83
N ILE A 13 8.06 14.35 3.19
CA ILE A 13 6.67 14.22 3.67
C ILE A 13 6.18 12.78 3.42
N PRO A 14 5.63 12.09 4.45
CA PRO A 14 5.07 10.75 4.28
C PRO A 14 3.99 10.72 3.20
N THR A 15 4.11 9.80 2.25
CA THR A 15 3.15 9.64 1.15
C THR A 15 2.14 8.54 1.47
N THR A 16 0.85 8.87 1.41
CA THR A 16 -0.27 7.93 1.47
C THR A 16 -0.87 7.76 0.08
N ALA A 17 -1.25 6.54 -0.29
CA ALA A 17 -2.10 6.28 -1.44
C ALA A 17 -2.98 5.04 -1.19
N SER A 18 -4.18 5.04 -1.76
CA SER A 18 -5.07 3.86 -1.84
C SER A 18 -6.43 4.12 -2.48
N GLU A 19 -6.86 5.38 -2.68
CA GLU A 19 -8.29 5.68 -2.95
C GLU A 19 -8.91 4.90 -4.11
N THR A 20 -8.13 4.54 -5.13
CA THR A 20 -8.60 3.74 -6.28
C THR A 20 -8.04 2.32 -6.30
N VAL A 21 -7.33 1.93 -5.25
CA VAL A 21 -6.68 0.63 -5.08
C VAL A 21 -7.59 -0.29 -4.29
N THR A 22 -7.92 -1.43 -4.90
CA THR A 22 -8.79 -2.46 -4.37
C THR A 22 -8.07 -3.82 -4.35
N THR A 23 -8.48 -4.68 -3.42
CA THR A 23 -7.92 -6.03 -3.18
C THR A 23 -6.43 -6.06 -2.80
N ARG A 24 -6.03 -7.08 -2.04
CA ARG A 24 -4.62 -7.24 -1.60
C ARG A 24 -3.58 -7.33 -2.73
N TRP A 25 -3.99 -7.70 -3.95
CA TRP A 25 -3.06 -7.89 -5.07
C TRP A 25 -2.56 -6.58 -5.67
N GLN A 26 -3.39 -5.55 -5.72
CA GLN A 26 -2.96 -4.23 -6.19
C GLN A 26 -2.06 -3.54 -5.15
N PHE A 27 -2.34 -3.76 -3.86
CA PHE A 27 -1.46 -3.32 -2.78
C PHE A 27 -0.07 -3.96 -2.83
N ARG A 28 0.03 -5.21 -3.30
CA ARG A 28 1.32 -5.91 -3.43
C ARG A 28 2.33 -5.12 -4.27
N GLU A 29 1.95 -4.65 -5.45
CA GLU A 29 2.86 -3.88 -6.32
C GLU A 29 3.31 -2.57 -5.65
N MET A 30 2.40 -1.92 -4.92
CA MET A 30 2.69 -0.70 -4.16
C MET A 30 3.71 -0.95 -3.05
N PHE A 31 3.60 -2.08 -2.35
CA PHE A 31 4.53 -2.49 -1.30
C PHE A 31 5.89 -2.92 -1.86
N GLU A 32 5.92 -3.76 -2.89
CA GLU A 32 7.15 -4.25 -3.52
C GLU A 32 8.01 -3.09 -4.05
N LYS A 33 7.37 -2.07 -4.63
CA LYS A 33 8.06 -0.85 -5.11
C LYS A 33 8.30 0.18 -4.01
N ARG A 34 7.94 -0.11 -2.75
CA ARG A 34 8.01 0.81 -1.61
C ARG A 34 7.42 2.20 -1.95
N ALA A 35 6.32 2.23 -2.70
CA ALA A 35 5.78 3.45 -3.31
C ALA A 35 5.00 4.35 -2.33
N VAL A 36 4.63 3.84 -1.15
CA VAL A 36 3.97 4.60 -0.08
C VAL A 36 4.72 4.50 1.24
N SER A 37 4.51 5.47 2.11
CA SER A 37 4.92 5.43 3.52
C SER A 37 3.80 4.88 4.40
N ILE A 38 2.54 5.19 4.05
CA ILE A 38 1.36 4.73 4.78
C ILE A 38 0.40 4.11 3.76
N CYS A 39 -0.01 2.87 4.02
CA CYS A 39 -1.06 2.22 3.26
C CYS A 39 -2.41 2.58 3.87
N MET A 40 -3.25 3.25 3.12
CA MET A 40 -4.67 3.36 3.43
C MET A 40 -5.40 2.18 2.79
N PHE A 41 -6.55 1.76 3.31
CA PHE A 41 -7.51 0.92 2.59
C PHE A 41 -8.86 1.03 3.27
N ASP A 42 -9.93 0.96 2.48
CA ASP A 42 -11.29 0.87 2.99
C ASP A 42 -11.66 -0.61 3.19
N ILE A 43 -12.11 -0.97 4.40
CA ILE A 43 -12.49 -2.34 4.74
C ILE A 43 -13.64 -2.84 3.84
N SER A 44 -14.61 -1.98 3.53
CA SER A 44 -15.74 -2.33 2.67
C SER A 44 -15.31 -2.58 1.22
N TRP A 45 -14.16 -2.04 0.80
CA TRP A 45 -13.71 -2.04 -0.59
C TRP A 45 -12.57 -3.03 -0.87
N VAL A 46 -11.77 -3.36 0.15
CA VAL A 46 -10.67 -4.32 0.05
C VAL A 46 -11.13 -5.79 0.15
N GLY A 47 -12.41 -6.03 0.49
CA GLY A 47 -12.99 -7.37 0.65
C GLY A 47 -13.22 -7.79 2.10
N GLY A 48 -13.39 -6.84 3.02
CA GLY A 48 -13.69 -7.06 4.42
C GLY A 48 -12.45 -7.23 5.32
N MET A 49 -12.70 -7.42 6.62
CA MET A 49 -11.65 -7.47 7.65
C MET A 49 -10.59 -8.54 7.40
N SER A 50 -10.99 -9.72 6.88
CA SER A 50 -10.07 -10.81 6.59
C SER A 50 -9.07 -10.44 5.49
N GLU A 51 -9.51 -9.72 4.46
CA GLU A 51 -8.64 -9.26 3.37
C GLU A 51 -7.76 -8.10 3.81
N ALA A 52 -8.32 -7.16 4.57
CA ALA A 52 -7.54 -6.09 5.21
C ALA A 52 -6.37 -6.64 6.03
N LYS A 53 -6.63 -7.66 6.88
CA LYS A 53 -5.58 -8.30 7.70
C LYS A 53 -4.48 -8.96 6.86
N LYS A 54 -4.83 -9.62 5.76
CA LYS A 54 -3.85 -10.21 4.83
C LYS A 54 -3.00 -9.13 4.16
N GLY A 55 -3.62 -8.02 3.76
CA GLY A 55 -2.93 -6.84 3.22
C GLY A 55 -1.93 -6.25 4.21
N SER A 56 -2.36 -6.02 5.46
CA SER A 56 -1.47 -5.53 6.53
C SER A 56 -0.31 -6.48 6.82
N SER A 57 -0.57 -7.79 6.85
CA SER A 57 0.48 -8.80 7.07
C SER A 57 1.50 -8.82 5.92
N MET A 58 1.02 -8.65 4.68
CA MET A 58 1.86 -8.53 3.50
C MET A 58 2.74 -7.27 3.53
N ALA A 59 2.14 -6.11 3.86
CA ALA A 59 2.88 -4.86 4.00
C ALA A 59 4.00 -5.01 5.03
N ASN A 60 3.69 -5.59 6.20
CA ASN A 60 4.68 -5.86 7.24
C ASN A 60 5.82 -6.75 6.71
N HIS A 61 5.50 -7.87 6.05
CA HIS A 61 6.53 -8.77 5.54
C HIS A 61 7.42 -8.14 4.46
N ILE A 62 6.83 -7.40 3.51
CA ILE A 62 7.57 -6.80 2.37
C ILE A 62 8.38 -5.58 2.80
N ILE A 63 7.90 -4.79 3.77
CA ILE A 63 8.59 -3.56 4.19
C ILE A 63 9.77 -3.87 5.12
N TYR A 64 9.66 -4.90 5.97
CA TYR A 64 10.69 -5.27 6.93
C TYR A 64 11.70 -6.32 6.40
N LEU A 65 11.55 -6.77 5.15
CA LEU A 65 12.56 -7.52 4.39
C LEU A 65 13.18 -6.61 3.31
#